data_AF-A0A7X8V3P4-F1
#
_entry.id   AF-A0A7X8V3P4-F1
#
_cell.length_a   1.000
_cell.length_b   1.000
_cell.length_c   1.000
_cell.angle_alpha   90.00
_cell.angle_beta   90.00
_cell.angle_gamma   90.00
#
_symmetry.space_group_name_H-M   'P 1'
#
loop_
_entity.id
_entity.type
_entity.pdbx_description
1 polymer ?
#
loop_
_entity_poly.entity_id
_entity_poly.type
_entity_poly.pdbx_seq_one_letter_code
_entity_poly.pdbx_strand_id
1 'polypeptide(L)'
;MPDQPLILSRGMTIVPVGNLQEQLSFLGFPLMLVDNIFGDKTEAAVQQFQASAGLEPTGVVDGETWRRLFGGEPLSAKLSRMGKKSREKESRKEESRKEESDSPELYIRIVLSLRRLLLFEDDNLVANYPVAIGKPTTPTPAGVFMIIDKQVDPGGVFGTRWMAFTERRHGIHGTNQPDSISYAVSNGCVRMFNEDVEELFDRVEVGTRVLVETGAVIPPGGDYVVQPGDTLYLIALRFDTTIEALMRVNNLESDLIFPGQILQIAGAVPPSPIQFFTISVSPGDTLFFLAQR
;
A
#
# COMPACT_ATOMS: atom_id res chain seq x y z
N MET A 1 24.90 25.28 10.82
CA MET A 1 25.07 24.81 9.43
C MET A 1 23.68 24.58 8.87
N PRO A 2 23.29 25.16 7.72
CA PRO A 2 22.04 24.79 7.10
C PRO A 2 22.06 23.28 6.79
N ASP A 3 21.01 22.57 7.18
CA ASP A 3 20.91 21.12 6.98
C ASP A 3 21.00 20.81 5.49
N GLN A 4 21.96 19.96 5.11
CA GLN A 4 22.14 19.58 3.71
C GLN A 4 20.96 18.70 3.22
N PRO A 5 20.51 18.89 1.97
CA PRO A 5 19.44 18.10 1.37
C PRO A 5 19.82 16.62 1.30
N LEU A 6 18.85 15.73 1.51
CA LEU A 6 19.03 14.28 1.39
C LEU A 6 19.27 13.92 -0.08
N ILE A 7 20.40 13.27 -0.33
CA ILE A 7 20.77 12.72 -1.64
C ILE A 7 20.55 11.22 -1.58
N LEU A 8 19.81 10.64 -2.54
CA LEU A 8 19.66 9.18 -2.64
C LEU A 8 20.61 8.60 -3.68
N SER A 9 21.25 7.48 -3.35
CA SER A 9 22.14 6.79 -4.27
C SER A 9 22.14 5.30 -3.98
N ARG A 10 22.78 4.53 -4.87
CA ARG A 10 23.02 3.10 -4.71
C ARG A 10 23.51 2.75 -3.30
N GLY A 11 22.95 1.69 -2.72
CA GLY A 11 23.28 1.18 -1.39
C GLY A 11 22.44 1.78 -0.24
N MET A 12 21.59 2.77 -0.51
CA MET A 12 20.68 3.30 0.49
C MET A 12 19.47 2.39 0.73
N THR A 13 19.09 2.26 2.00
CA THR A 13 17.94 1.48 2.47
C THR A 13 17.09 2.31 3.43
N ILE A 14 16.34 3.26 2.89
CA ILE A 14 15.55 4.24 3.66
C ILE A 14 14.21 4.49 2.97
N VAL A 15 13.18 4.89 3.73
CA VAL A 15 11.81 5.15 3.23
C VAL A 15 11.77 6.04 1.96
N PRO A 16 12.59 7.11 1.85
CA PRO A 16 12.69 7.90 0.61
C PRO A 16 13.06 7.11 -0.66
N VAL A 17 13.68 5.95 -0.55
CA VAL A 17 13.99 5.08 -1.70
C VAL A 17 12.75 4.37 -2.22
N GLY A 18 11.85 3.92 -1.34
CA GLY A 18 10.57 3.36 -1.79
C GLY A 18 9.73 4.42 -2.49
N ASN A 19 9.74 5.65 -1.98
CA ASN A 19 9.07 6.80 -2.58
C ASN A 19 9.57 7.06 -4.02
N LEU A 20 10.88 6.99 -4.21
CA LEU A 20 11.53 7.05 -5.52
C LEU A 20 11.11 5.92 -6.45
N GLN A 21 11.10 4.69 -5.95
CA GLN A 21 10.72 3.53 -6.76
C GLN A 21 9.24 3.60 -7.18
N GLU A 22 8.34 4.04 -6.30
CA GLU A 22 6.93 4.23 -6.64
C GLU A 22 6.76 5.32 -7.70
N GLN A 23 7.47 6.44 -7.56
CA GLN A 23 7.41 7.55 -8.52
C GLN A 23 7.98 7.17 -9.89
N LEU A 24 9.11 6.46 -9.92
CA LEU A 24 9.68 5.95 -11.17
C LEU A 24 8.74 4.97 -11.85
N SER A 25 8.12 4.05 -11.09
CA SER A 25 7.13 3.13 -11.64
C SER A 25 5.90 3.86 -12.16
N PHE A 26 5.45 4.92 -11.49
CA PHE A 26 4.33 5.75 -11.95
C PHE A 26 4.65 6.48 -13.27
N LEU A 27 5.88 6.97 -13.42
CA LEU A 27 6.36 7.66 -14.63
C LEU A 27 6.68 6.71 -15.79
N GLY A 28 6.34 5.42 -15.66
CA GLY A 28 6.52 4.43 -16.72
C GLY A 28 7.91 3.80 -16.78
N PHE A 29 8.79 4.04 -15.79
CA PHE A 29 10.07 3.35 -15.67
C PHE A 29 9.86 2.04 -14.91
N PRO A 30 9.89 0.88 -15.59
CA PRO A 30 9.48 -0.38 -14.99
C PRO A 30 10.45 -0.82 -13.89
N LEU A 31 9.93 -0.94 -12.68
CA LEU A 31 10.62 -1.55 -11.54
C LEU A 31 9.89 -2.83 -11.15
N MET A 32 10.64 -3.90 -10.91
CA MET A 32 10.03 -5.19 -10.58
C MET A 32 9.40 -5.19 -9.17
N LEU A 33 9.89 -4.35 -8.25
CA LEU A 33 9.44 -4.22 -6.87
C LEU A 33 9.75 -2.81 -6.32
N VAL A 34 8.87 -2.31 -5.44
CA VAL A 34 9.15 -1.19 -4.53
C VAL A 34 9.59 -1.82 -3.20
N ASP A 35 10.88 -1.85 -2.93
CA ASP A 35 11.50 -2.60 -1.82
C ASP A 35 12.30 -1.72 -0.85
N ASN A 36 12.33 -0.40 -1.08
CA ASN A 36 13.14 0.58 -0.35
C ASN A 36 14.66 0.35 -0.46
N ILE A 37 15.12 -0.47 -1.40
CA ILE A 37 16.54 -0.75 -1.63
C ILE A 37 16.96 -0.05 -2.90
N PHE A 38 17.90 0.89 -2.78
CA PHE A 38 18.44 1.58 -3.95
C PHE A 38 19.49 0.67 -4.59
N GLY A 39 19.01 -0.33 -5.32
CA GLY A 39 19.82 -1.29 -6.06
C GLY A 39 20.00 -0.92 -7.52
N ASP A 40 20.63 -1.81 -8.26
CA ASP A 40 21.01 -1.63 -9.68
C ASP A 40 19.82 -1.26 -10.57
N LYS A 41 18.64 -1.81 -10.30
CA LYS A 41 17.42 -1.50 -11.05
C LYS A 41 16.87 -0.12 -10.73
N THR A 42 16.94 0.29 -9.47
CA THR A 42 16.54 1.65 -9.05
C THR A 42 17.50 2.67 -9.62
N GLU A 43 18.81 2.42 -9.58
CA GLU A 43 19.80 3.28 -10.21
C GLU A 43 19.59 3.38 -11.72
N ALA A 44 19.38 2.25 -12.41
CA ALA A 44 19.09 2.26 -13.84
C ALA A 44 17.80 3.03 -14.18
N ALA A 45 16.75 2.89 -13.37
CA ALA A 45 15.52 3.64 -13.53
C ALA A 45 15.72 5.15 -13.27
N VAL A 46 16.54 5.53 -12.28
CA VAL A 46 16.93 6.92 -12.04
C VAL A 46 17.72 7.48 -13.22
N GLN A 47 18.68 6.73 -13.76
CA GLN A 47 19.46 7.14 -14.93
C GLN A 47 18.55 7.36 -16.15
N GLN A 48 17.62 6.44 -16.40
CA GLN A 48 16.64 6.56 -17.47
C GLN A 48 15.74 7.79 -17.28
N PHE A 49 15.26 8.01 -16.05
CA PHE A 49 14.49 9.19 -15.71
C PHE A 49 15.30 10.48 -15.94
N GLN A 50 16.52 10.56 -15.42
CA GLN A 50 17.40 11.72 -15.59
C GLN A 50 17.64 12.03 -17.07
N ALA A 51 17.96 11.02 -17.87
CA ALA A 51 18.12 11.17 -19.31
C ALA A 51 16.82 11.69 -19.97
N SER A 52 15.66 11.16 -19.58
CA SER A 52 14.36 11.61 -20.09
C SER A 52 13.99 13.05 -19.68
N ALA A 53 14.49 13.50 -18.52
CA ALA A 53 14.24 14.82 -17.96
C ALA A 53 15.28 15.87 -18.40
N GLY A 54 16.25 15.50 -19.24
CA GLY A 54 17.34 16.38 -19.68
C GLY A 54 18.40 16.65 -18.61
N LEU A 55 18.51 15.76 -17.61
CA LEU A 55 19.54 15.79 -16.58
C LEU A 55 20.70 14.85 -16.92
N GLU A 56 21.87 15.08 -16.31
CA GLU A 56 22.97 14.12 -16.36
C GLU A 56 22.56 12.79 -15.69
N PRO A 57 22.67 11.63 -16.36
CA PRO A 57 22.21 10.33 -15.86
C PRO A 57 23.18 9.72 -14.86
N THR A 58 23.37 10.40 -13.73
CA THR A 58 24.29 10.01 -12.65
C THR A 58 23.83 8.79 -11.87
N GLY A 59 22.53 8.46 -11.91
CA GLY A 59 21.92 7.45 -11.04
C GLY A 59 21.78 7.90 -9.59
N VAL A 60 22.11 9.15 -9.29
CA VAL A 60 22.02 9.77 -7.95
C VAL A 60 20.85 10.74 -7.94
N VAL A 61 19.95 10.59 -6.98
CA VAL A 61 18.84 11.53 -6.78
C VAL A 61 19.31 12.66 -5.88
N ASP A 62 19.88 13.69 -6.48
CA ASP A 62 20.19 14.96 -5.86
C ASP A 62 18.96 15.88 -5.80
N GLY A 63 19.13 17.11 -5.31
CA GLY A 63 18.01 18.05 -5.17
C GLY A 63 17.32 18.43 -6.48
N GLU A 64 18.06 18.50 -7.59
CA GLU A 64 17.46 18.77 -8.90
C GLU A 64 16.71 17.56 -9.44
N THR A 65 17.30 16.37 -9.34
CA THR A 65 16.62 15.12 -9.71
C THR A 65 15.36 14.91 -8.88
N TRP A 66 15.42 15.22 -7.58
CA TRP A 66 14.28 15.18 -6.66
C TRP A 66 13.15 16.13 -7.09
N ARG A 67 13.48 17.39 -7.36
CA ARG A 67 12.50 18.39 -7.83
C ARG A 67 11.78 17.92 -9.09
N ARG A 68 12.51 17.31 -10.03
CA ARG A 68 11.95 16.79 -11.29
C ARG A 68 11.07 15.56 -11.08
N LEU A 69 11.40 14.70 -10.12
CA LEU A 69 10.61 13.50 -9.81
C LEU A 69 9.33 13.82 -9.06
N PHE A 70 9.41 14.65 -8.02
CA PHE A 70 8.36 14.74 -7.00
C PHE A 70 7.70 16.11 -6.90
N GLY A 71 8.34 17.17 -7.42
CA GLY A 71 8.00 18.56 -7.10
C GLY A 71 8.43 18.95 -5.67
N GLY A 72 9.01 20.14 -5.51
CA GLY A 72 9.47 20.67 -4.21
C GLY A 72 10.88 20.22 -3.77
N GLU A 73 11.30 20.66 -2.59
CA GLU A 73 12.66 20.42 -2.06
C GLU A 73 12.80 19.05 -1.37
N PRO A 74 13.99 18.40 -1.46
CA PRO A 74 14.25 17.12 -0.81
C PRO A 74 14.25 17.20 0.73
N LEU A 75 13.90 16.08 1.36
CA LEU A 75 13.97 15.89 2.82
C LEU A 75 15.35 16.25 3.38
N SER A 76 15.44 16.73 4.63
CA SER A 76 16.73 16.97 5.27
C SER A 76 17.38 15.67 5.77
N ALA A 77 18.71 15.57 5.68
CA ALA A 77 19.46 14.39 6.13
C ALA A 77 19.29 14.10 7.65
N LYS A 78 18.93 15.13 8.44
CA LYS A 78 18.68 15.02 9.88
C LYS A 78 17.35 14.33 10.18
N LEU A 79 16.28 14.67 9.45
CA LEU A 79 14.96 14.04 9.59
C LEU A 79 15.00 12.56 9.15
N SER A 80 15.77 12.24 8.10
CA SER A 80 15.97 10.86 7.64
C SER A 80 16.71 9.96 8.66
N ARG A 81 17.59 10.54 9.49
CA ARG A 81 18.37 9.80 10.51
C ARG A 81 17.65 9.64 11.85
N MET A 82 16.62 10.45 12.13
CA MET A 82 15.93 10.46 13.42
C MET A 82 15.08 9.20 13.65
N GLY A 83 14.59 8.54 12.58
CA GLY A 83 13.88 7.25 12.66
C GLY A 83 14.74 6.03 13.06
N LYS A 84 16.06 6.19 13.25
CA LYS A 84 16.98 5.09 13.61
C LYS A 84 17.46 5.12 15.06
N LYS A 85 17.31 6.24 15.79
CA LYS A 85 17.95 6.45 17.11
C LYS A 85 17.06 6.21 18.33
N SER A 86 15.75 6.01 18.17
CA SER A 86 14.83 5.73 19.29
C SER A 86 14.82 4.27 19.75
N ARG A 87 15.58 3.37 19.11
CA ARG A 87 15.47 1.90 19.32
C ARG A 87 16.47 1.26 20.31
N GLU A 88 17.33 2.00 21.00
CA GLU A 88 18.39 1.37 21.84
C GLU A 88 18.40 1.72 23.34
N LYS A 89 17.40 2.43 23.87
CA LYS A 89 17.29 2.62 25.32
C LYS A 89 15.85 2.58 25.80
N GLU A 90 15.28 1.39 25.85
CA GLU A 90 14.33 1.02 26.89
C GLU A 90 14.09 -0.49 26.85
N SER A 91 14.98 -1.23 27.51
CA SER A 91 14.70 -2.61 27.91
C SER A 91 15.19 -2.78 29.34
N ARG A 92 14.22 -2.86 30.25
CA ARG A 92 14.22 -3.40 31.63
C ARG A 92 13.68 -2.41 32.66
N LYS A 93 12.37 -2.49 32.89
CA LYS A 93 11.86 -3.11 34.12
C LYS A 93 10.44 -3.64 33.89
N GLU A 94 10.30 -4.92 34.22
CA GLU A 94 9.10 -5.73 34.21
C GLU A 94 8.04 -5.27 35.22
N GLU A 95 6.81 -5.66 34.88
CA GLU A 95 5.74 -6.08 35.78
C GLU A 95 5.22 -5.09 36.84
N SER A 96 4.10 -4.45 36.51
CA SER A 96 2.94 -4.46 37.41
C SER A 96 1.64 -4.11 36.68
N ARG A 97 0.66 -5.01 36.85
CA ARG A 97 -0.80 -4.83 36.85
C ARG A 97 -1.49 -4.23 35.63
N LYS A 98 -2.33 -5.08 35.05
CA LYS A 98 -3.58 -4.77 34.36
C LYS A 98 -4.30 -3.60 35.05
N GLU A 99 -4.38 -2.49 34.35
CA GLU A 99 -5.52 -1.58 34.40
C GLU A 99 -6.03 -1.55 32.95
N GLU A 100 -7.27 -2.02 32.73
CA GLU A 100 -7.98 -1.79 31.48
C GLU A 100 -8.01 -0.27 31.26
N SER A 101 -7.38 0.17 30.18
CA SER A 101 -7.44 1.57 29.75
C SER A 101 -8.90 1.91 29.48
N ASP A 102 -9.49 2.72 30.35
CA ASP A 102 -10.84 3.33 30.22
C ASP A 102 -10.88 4.41 29.12
N SER A 103 -9.89 4.43 28.23
CA SER A 103 -9.84 5.29 27.05
C SER A 103 -10.37 4.50 25.84
N PRO A 104 -11.28 5.08 25.04
CA PRO A 104 -11.89 4.37 23.92
C PRO A 104 -10.83 3.91 22.90
N GLU A 105 -10.97 2.68 22.40
CA GLU A 105 -10.02 2.10 21.45
C GLU A 105 -10.36 2.59 20.03
N LEU A 106 -9.54 3.47 19.48
CA LEU A 106 -9.63 3.85 18.07
C LEU A 106 -9.06 2.73 17.20
N TYR A 107 -9.77 2.36 16.14
CA TYR A 107 -9.25 1.49 15.09
C TYR A 107 -9.75 1.85 13.69
N ILE A 108 -8.93 1.53 12.71
CA ILE A 108 -9.20 1.75 11.29
C ILE A 108 -9.75 0.46 10.68
N ARG A 109 -10.82 0.57 9.90
CA ARG A 109 -11.34 -0.50 9.05
C ARG A 109 -11.36 -0.05 7.59
N ILE A 110 -10.66 -0.76 6.72
CA ILE A 110 -10.60 -0.50 5.29
C ILE A 110 -11.41 -1.57 4.57
N VAL A 111 -12.46 -1.18 3.85
CA VAL A 111 -13.31 -2.11 3.09
C VAL A 111 -13.05 -1.90 1.60
N LEU A 112 -12.24 -2.79 1.01
CA LEU A 112 -11.70 -2.64 -0.35
C LEU A 112 -12.82 -2.59 -1.42
N SER A 113 -13.82 -3.48 -1.36
CA SER A 113 -14.93 -3.49 -2.33
C SER A 113 -15.82 -2.24 -2.25
N LEU A 114 -15.79 -1.52 -1.13
CA LEU A 114 -16.48 -0.24 -0.95
C LEU A 114 -15.58 0.96 -1.24
N ARG A 115 -14.25 0.74 -1.31
CA ARG A 115 -13.23 1.79 -1.42
C ARG A 115 -13.40 2.85 -0.31
N ARG A 116 -13.60 2.36 0.92
CA ARG A 116 -13.79 3.19 2.12
C ARG A 116 -12.78 2.86 3.19
N LEU A 117 -12.30 3.89 3.87
CA LEU A 117 -11.63 3.81 5.15
C LEU A 117 -12.58 4.35 6.21
N LEU A 118 -12.87 3.54 7.21
CA LEU A 118 -13.77 3.83 8.30
C LEU A 118 -12.94 3.94 9.59
N LEU A 119 -13.15 4.99 10.36
CA LEU A 119 -12.56 5.14 11.69
C LEU A 119 -13.62 4.85 12.73
N PHE A 120 -13.31 3.93 13.64
CA PHE A 120 -14.15 3.56 14.75
C PHE A 120 -13.53 4.02 16.06
N GLU A 121 -14.37 4.45 16.99
CA GLU A 121 -14.07 4.69 18.39
C GLU A 121 -14.94 3.71 19.17
N ASP A 122 -14.30 2.66 19.71
CA ASP A 122 -14.99 1.44 20.14
C ASP A 122 -15.88 0.89 19.01
N ASP A 123 -17.19 0.73 19.23
CA ASP A 123 -18.13 0.25 18.21
C ASP A 123 -18.79 1.39 17.41
N ASN A 124 -18.45 2.65 17.68
CA ASN A 124 -19.06 3.80 17.02
C ASN A 124 -18.26 4.20 15.78
N LEU A 125 -18.94 4.24 14.62
CA LEU A 125 -18.37 4.82 13.42
C LEU A 125 -18.26 6.34 13.59
N VAL A 126 -17.03 6.85 13.63
CA VAL A 126 -16.75 8.27 13.90
C VAL A 126 -16.19 9.02 12.68
N ALA A 127 -15.76 8.31 11.64
CA ALA A 127 -15.51 8.91 10.32
C ALA A 127 -15.56 7.88 9.18
N ASN A 128 -15.82 8.36 7.96
CA ASN A 128 -15.93 7.55 6.76
C ASN A 128 -15.35 8.29 5.54
N TYR A 129 -14.18 7.85 5.09
CA TYR A 129 -13.42 8.51 4.04
C TYR A 129 -13.46 7.70 2.73
N PRO A 130 -13.66 8.35 1.58
CA PRO A 130 -13.41 7.71 0.28
C PRO A 130 -11.90 7.50 0.09
N VAL A 131 -11.50 6.37 -0.47
CA VAL A 131 -10.07 6.07 -0.71
C VAL A 131 -9.81 5.50 -2.08
N ALA A 132 -8.57 5.65 -2.58
CA ALA A 132 -8.06 4.81 -3.66
C ALA A 132 -7.35 3.59 -3.07
N ILE A 133 -7.44 2.45 -3.77
CA ILE A 133 -6.82 1.19 -3.34
C ILE A 133 -5.90 0.62 -4.43
N GLY A 134 -5.19 -0.46 -4.10
CA GLY A 134 -4.35 -1.20 -5.04
C GLY A 134 -5.15 -1.75 -6.23
N LYS A 135 -4.55 -1.70 -7.41
CA LYS A 135 -5.09 -2.34 -8.63
C LYS A 135 -4.94 -3.87 -8.56
N PRO A 136 -5.62 -4.66 -9.42
CA PRO A 136 -5.56 -6.13 -9.37
C PRO A 136 -4.15 -6.72 -9.40
N THR A 137 -3.21 -6.09 -10.13
CA THR A 137 -1.82 -6.56 -10.25
C THR A 137 -0.93 -6.21 -9.07
N THR A 138 -1.34 -5.25 -8.23
CA THR A 138 -0.66 -4.82 -7.01
C THR A 138 -1.70 -4.51 -5.92
N PRO A 139 -2.44 -5.53 -5.44
CA PRO A 139 -3.59 -5.33 -4.57
C PRO A 139 -3.17 -4.86 -3.18
N THR A 140 -4.02 -4.04 -2.55
CA THR A 140 -3.88 -3.75 -1.11
C THR A 140 -4.08 -5.05 -0.33
N PRO A 141 -3.18 -5.41 0.60
CA PRO A 141 -3.28 -6.69 1.31
C PRO A 141 -4.43 -6.67 2.32
N ALA A 142 -5.30 -7.68 2.26
CA ALA A 142 -6.28 -7.93 3.30
C ALA A 142 -5.61 -8.57 4.53
N GLY A 143 -6.17 -8.33 5.72
CA GLY A 143 -5.65 -8.86 6.98
C GLY A 143 -5.78 -7.89 8.15
N VAL A 144 -5.16 -8.27 9.27
CA VAL A 144 -5.10 -7.46 10.48
C VAL A 144 -3.69 -6.91 10.62
N PHE A 145 -3.60 -5.60 10.78
CA PHE A 145 -2.36 -4.85 10.87
C PHE A 145 -2.45 -3.79 11.99
N MET A 146 -1.39 -3.00 12.13
CA MET A 146 -1.33 -1.82 12.99
C MET A 146 -0.57 -0.71 12.28
N ILE A 147 -0.80 0.54 12.65
CA ILE A 147 0.06 1.65 12.24
C ILE A 147 1.44 1.46 12.88
N ILE A 148 2.48 1.36 12.07
CA ILE A 148 3.86 1.10 12.53
C ILE A 148 4.77 2.33 12.43
N ASP A 149 4.42 3.30 11.60
CA ASP A 149 5.18 4.53 11.41
C ASP A 149 4.27 5.65 10.88
N LYS A 150 4.64 6.91 11.15
CA LYS A 150 3.89 8.10 10.78
C LYS A 150 4.85 9.22 10.34
N GLN A 151 4.56 9.85 9.20
CA GLN A 151 5.35 10.94 8.64
C GLN A 151 4.48 12.14 8.25
N VAL A 152 4.92 13.34 8.65
CA VAL A 152 4.38 14.64 8.24
C VAL A 152 5.14 15.14 7.02
N ASP A 153 4.40 15.69 6.05
CA ASP A 153 4.87 16.29 4.81
C ASP A 153 5.86 15.40 4.01
N PRO A 154 5.48 14.15 3.68
CA PRO A 154 6.31 13.27 2.86
C PRO A 154 6.48 13.79 1.43
N GLY A 155 5.53 14.59 0.93
CA GLY A 155 5.55 15.19 -0.39
C GLY A 155 5.32 14.20 -1.53
N GLY A 156 5.38 14.71 -2.77
CA GLY A 156 5.19 13.91 -3.98
C GLY A 156 3.83 13.20 -4.02
N VAL A 157 3.84 11.93 -4.45
CA VAL A 157 2.62 11.09 -4.54
C VAL A 157 1.97 10.77 -3.19
N PHE A 158 2.70 10.96 -2.09
CA PHE A 158 2.23 10.69 -0.74
C PHE A 158 1.47 11.85 -0.10
N GLY A 159 1.49 13.03 -0.73
CA GLY A 159 0.78 14.20 -0.23
C GLY A 159 1.33 14.69 1.12
N THR A 160 0.42 15.03 2.03
CA THR A 160 0.76 15.75 3.27
C THR A 160 0.99 14.84 4.48
N ARG A 161 0.47 13.61 4.48
CA ARG A 161 0.69 12.64 5.56
C ARG A 161 0.90 11.25 5.01
N TRP A 162 1.71 10.46 5.71
CA TRP A 162 1.93 9.05 5.43
C TRP A 162 1.92 8.23 6.72
N MET A 163 1.25 7.09 6.69
CA MET A 163 1.13 6.17 7.81
C MET A 163 1.35 4.74 7.32
N ALA A 164 2.46 4.11 7.69
CA ALA A 164 2.72 2.72 7.32
C ALA A 164 1.86 1.77 8.16
N PHE A 165 1.30 0.74 7.53
CA PHE A 165 0.63 -0.36 8.24
C PHE A 165 1.22 -1.74 7.89
N THR A 166 2.28 -1.78 7.07
CA THR A 166 3.07 -2.98 6.79
C THR A 166 4.54 -2.63 6.74
N GLU A 167 5.42 -3.57 7.07
CA GLU A 167 6.84 -3.25 7.25
C GLU A 167 7.56 -2.73 6.01
N ARG A 168 7.11 -3.07 4.78
CA ARG A 168 7.88 -2.73 3.56
C ARG A 168 7.09 -2.51 2.26
N ARG A 169 5.76 -2.30 2.27
CA ARG A 169 5.02 -2.15 0.99
C ARG A 169 3.84 -1.18 0.99
N HIS A 170 3.12 -1.03 2.10
CA HIS A 170 1.82 -0.36 2.09
C HIS A 170 1.67 0.63 3.24
N GLY A 171 1.13 1.80 2.90
CA GLY A 171 0.72 2.82 3.83
C GLY A 171 -0.61 3.44 3.44
N ILE A 172 -1.20 4.15 4.40
CA ILE A 172 -2.31 5.09 4.21
C ILE A 172 -1.68 6.47 4.06
N HIS A 173 -1.99 7.17 2.97
CA HIS A 173 -1.34 8.45 2.70
C HIS A 173 -2.22 9.41 1.89
N GLY A 174 -1.87 10.69 1.91
CA GLY A 174 -2.49 11.72 1.07
C GLY A 174 -2.18 11.54 -0.41
N THR A 175 -2.55 12.47 -1.28
CA THR A 175 -2.18 12.34 -2.70
C THR A 175 -2.08 13.69 -3.41
N ASN A 176 -1.24 13.74 -4.44
CA ASN A 176 -1.21 14.84 -5.42
C ASN A 176 -2.12 14.58 -6.63
N GLN A 177 -2.86 13.46 -6.64
CA GLN A 177 -3.82 13.06 -7.67
C GLN A 177 -5.20 12.84 -7.04
N PRO A 178 -5.91 13.89 -6.60
CA PRO A 178 -7.20 13.76 -5.93
C PRO A 178 -8.24 13.03 -6.78
N ASP A 179 -8.17 13.13 -8.11
CA ASP A 179 -9.04 12.42 -9.05
C ASP A 179 -8.87 10.88 -9.02
N SER A 180 -7.79 10.38 -8.41
CA SER A 180 -7.56 8.94 -8.23
C SER A 180 -8.38 8.34 -7.08
N ILE A 181 -8.92 9.17 -6.19
CA ILE A 181 -9.73 8.74 -5.06
C ILE A 181 -11.01 8.07 -5.56
N SER A 182 -11.44 7.01 -4.88
CA SER A 182 -12.53 6.13 -5.29
C SER A 182 -12.20 5.22 -6.47
N TYR A 183 -10.93 5.00 -6.82
CA TYR A 183 -10.54 4.02 -7.84
C TYR A 183 -9.51 2.98 -7.32
N ALA A 184 -9.42 1.84 -8.01
CA ALA A 184 -8.39 0.81 -7.76
C ALA A 184 -7.20 1.01 -8.70
N VAL A 185 -6.25 1.86 -8.31
CA VAL A 185 -5.20 2.39 -9.21
C VAL A 185 -3.82 2.47 -8.57
N SER A 186 -3.72 2.34 -7.25
CA SER A 186 -2.43 2.44 -6.55
C SER A 186 -1.59 1.17 -6.74
N ASN A 187 -0.35 1.21 -6.26
CA ASN A 187 0.52 0.03 -6.18
C ASN A 187 0.35 -0.77 -4.87
N GLY A 188 -0.82 -0.66 -4.24
CA GLY A 188 -1.19 -1.37 -3.02
C GLY A 188 -1.43 -0.44 -1.83
N CYS A 189 -0.91 0.79 -1.86
CA CYS A 189 -1.17 1.80 -0.83
C CYS A 189 -2.64 2.28 -0.84
N VAL A 190 -3.09 2.82 0.28
CA VAL A 190 -4.41 3.42 0.41
C VAL A 190 -4.27 4.93 0.32
N ARG A 191 -4.80 5.54 -0.75
CA ARG A 191 -4.71 6.98 -0.98
C ARG A 191 -5.96 7.68 -0.44
N MET A 192 -5.76 8.83 0.19
CA MET A 192 -6.79 9.68 0.75
C MET A 192 -6.65 11.10 0.18
N PHE A 193 -7.71 11.90 0.26
CA PHE A 193 -7.58 13.35 0.10
C PHE A 193 -6.63 13.89 1.19
N ASN A 194 -5.89 14.95 0.88
CA ASN A 194 -4.91 15.51 1.84
C ASN A 194 -5.59 15.99 3.13
N GLU A 195 -6.77 16.62 3.00
CA GLU A 195 -7.56 17.07 4.14
C GLU A 195 -8.00 15.88 5.03
N ASP A 196 -8.51 14.81 4.41
CA ASP A 196 -8.95 13.60 5.13
C ASP A 196 -7.79 12.87 5.84
N VAL A 197 -6.62 12.77 5.18
CA VAL A 197 -5.47 12.09 5.80
C VAL A 197 -4.88 12.91 6.94
N GLU A 198 -4.95 14.24 6.89
CA GLU A 198 -4.55 15.12 7.98
C GLU A 198 -5.44 14.91 9.21
N GLU A 199 -6.75 14.88 9.01
CA GLU A 199 -7.71 14.57 10.08
C GLU A 199 -7.44 13.18 10.68
N LEU A 200 -7.33 12.15 9.85
CA LEU A 200 -7.07 10.79 10.32
C LEU A 200 -5.73 10.72 11.08
N PHE A 201 -4.69 11.37 10.55
CA PHE A 201 -3.36 11.38 11.14
C PHE A 201 -3.36 11.97 12.54
N ASP A 202 -4.13 13.03 12.80
CA ASP A 202 -4.18 13.65 14.13
C ASP A 202 -4.96 12.81 15.16
N ARG A 203 -5.82 11.89 14.70
CA ARG A 203 -6.67 11.06 15.55
C ARG A 203 -6.05 9.72 15.93
N VAL A 204 -5.21 9.14 15.07
CA VAL A 204 -4.66 7.78 15.29
C VAL A 204 -3.21 7.80 15.72
N GLU A 205 -2.78 6.79 16.46
CA GLU A 205 -1.41 6.68 16.97
C GLU A 205 -0.66 5.51 16.32
N VAL A 206 0.66 5.48 16.47
CA VAL A 206 1.43 4.25 16.19
C VAL A 206 0.93 3.17 17.15
N GLY A 207 0.56 2.01 16.61
CA GLY A 207 -0.10 0.93 17.35
C GLY A 207 -1.61 0.84 17.09
N THR A 208 -2.25 1.88 16.55
CA THR A 208 -3.67 1.84 16.17
C THR A 208 -3.91 0.69 15.19
N ARG A 209 -4.91 -0.15 15.47
CA ARG A 209 -5.22 -1.32 14.65
C ARG A 209 -5.76 -0.90 13.29
N VAL A 210 -5.38 -1.64 12.25
CA VAL A 210 -5.85 -1.47 10.87
C VAL A 210 -6.37 -2.81 10.38
N LEU A 211 -7.69 -2.93 10.26
CA LEU A 211 -8.37 -4.08 9.70
C LEU A 211 -8.63 -3.83 8.21
N VAL A 212 -7.99 -4.59 7.32
CA VAL A 212 -8.23 -4.51 5.87
C VAL A 212 -9.06 -5.70 5.43
N GLU A 213 -10.26 -5.42 4.96
CA GLU A 213 -11.22 -6.41 4.47
C GLU A 213 -11.42 -6.23 2.98
N THR A 214 -11.50 -7.35 2.25
CA THR A 214 -11.97 -7.33 0.85
C THR A 214 -13.39 -6.77 0.75
N GLY A 215 -14.17 -6.86 1.83
CA GLY A 215 -15.61 -6.61 1.85
C GLY A 215 -16.42 -7.85 1.45
N ALA A 216 -15.80 -9.03 1.59
CA ALA A 216 -16.43 -10.34 1.51
C ALA A 216 -17.60 -10.45 2.49
N VAL A 217 -18.81 -10.23 1.98
CA VAL A 217 -20.02 -10.82 2.55
C VAL A 217 -20.36 -11.93 1.59
N ILE A 218 -20.27 -13.20 2.00
CA ILE A 218 -20.73 -14.33 1.16
C ILE A 218 -22.26 -14.18 1.04
N PRO A 219 -22.83 -13.75 -0.10
CA PRO A 219 -24.26 -13.70 -0.27
C PRO A 219 -24.70 -15.00 -0.98
N PRO A 220 -25.95 -15.44 -0.78
CA PRO A 220 -26.40 -16.76 -1.19
C PRO A 220 -26.29 -16.91 -2.72
N GLY A 221 -25.67 -18.01 -3.19
CA GLY A 221 -25.31 -18.28 -4.58
C GLY A 221 -26.35 -17.90 -5.64
N GLY A 222 -26.30 -16.65 -6.11
CA GLY A 222 -27.29 -16.04 -7.01
C GLY A 222 -26.69 -15.05 -8.00
N ASP A 223 -27.57 -14.28 -8.62
CA ASP A 223 -27.24 -13.29 -9.65
C ASP A 223 -26.96 -11.89 -9.06
N TYR A 224 -26.06 -11.15 -9.68
CA TYR A 224 -25.70 -9.78 -9.34
C TYR A 224 -25.95 -8.83 -10.51
N VAL A 225 -26.67 -7.73 -10.27
CA VAL A 225 -26.85 -6.67 -11.26
C VAL A 225 -25.73 -5.64 -11.10
N VAL A 226 -24.90 -5.48 -12.12
CA VAL A 226 -23.78 -4.54 -12.15
C VAL A 226 -24.28 -3.12 -11.91
N GLN A 227 -23.67 -2.43 -10.94
CA GLN A 227 -24.01 -1.06 -10.54
C GLN A 227 -23.08 -0.05 -11.22
N PRO A 228 -23.49 1.23 -11.36
CA PRO A 228 -22.58 2.29 -11.80
C PRO A 228 -21.32 2.38 -10.93
N GLY A 229 -20.15 2.34 -11.57
CA GLY A 229 -18.85 2.41 -10.89
C GLY A 229 -18.30 1.07 -10.38
N ASP A 230 -18.98 -0.05 -10.68
CA ASP A 230 -18.44 -1.38 -10.51
C ASP A 230 -17.35 -1.71 -11.54
N THR A 231 -16.43 -2.57 -11.13
CA THR A 231 -15.51 -3.29 -11.99
C THR A 231 -15.55 -4.76 -11.60
N LEU A 232 -15.13 -5.68 -12.49
CA LEU A 232 -15.03 -7.10 -12.11
C LEU A 232 -14.11 -7.30 -10.90
N TYR A 233 -13.10 -6.45 -10.73
CA TYR A 233 -12.23 -6.50 -9.56
C TYR A 233 -12.97 -6.18 -8.25
N LEU A 234 -13.77 -5.11 -8.22
CA LEU A 234 -14.52 -4.73 -7.02
C LEU A 234 -15.62 -5.73 -6.68
N ILE A 235 -16.27 -6.29 -7.72
CA ILE A 235 -17.24 -7.37 -7.57
C ILE A 235 -16.57 -8.63 -7.02
N ALA A 236 -15.38 -8.97 -7.54
CA ALA A 236 -14.61 -10.11 -7.05
C ALA A 236 -14.24 -9.98 -5.57
N LEU A 237 -13.77 -8.79 -5.15
CA LEU A 237 -13.49 -8.49 -3.74
C LEU A 237 -14.74 -8.59 -2.86
N ARG A 238 -15.90 -8.14 -3.36
CA ARG A 238 -17.17 -8.17 -2.62
C ARG A 238 -17.66 -9.58 -2.33
N PHE A 239 -17.46 -10.50 -3.26
CA PHE A 239 -17.99 -11.86 -3.19
C PHE A 239 -16.93 -12.93 -2.93
N ASP A 240 -15.74 -12.51 -2.47
CA ASP A 240 -14.62 -13.41 -2.15
C ASP A 240 -14.27 -14.37 -3.30
N THR A 241 -14.10 -13.81 -4.50
CA THR A 241 -13.78 -14.56 -5.72
C THR A 241 -12.66 -13.87 -6.51
N THR A 242 -12.38 -14.33 -7.74
CA THR A 242 -11.41 -13.72 -8.65
C THR A 242 -12.09 -13.22 -9.92
N ILE A 243 -11.44 -12.26 -10.60
CA ILE A 243 -11.86 -11.79 -11.93
C ILE A 243 -11.96 -12.99 -12.89
N GLU A 244 -10.98 -13.88 -12.87
CA GLU A 244 -10.95 -15.09 -13.70
C GLU A 244 -12.14 -16.02 -13.42
N ALA A 245 -12.47 -16.27 -12.15
CA ALA A 245 -13.60 -17.11 -11.78
C ALA A 245 -14.94 -16.50 -12.22
N LEU A 246 -15.10 -15.17 -12.06
CA LEU A 246 -16.28 -14.43 -12.53
C LEU A 246 -16.41 -14.46 -14.06
N MET A 247 -15.33 -14.21 -14.79
CA MET A 247 -15.34 -14.25 -16.25
C MET A 247 -15.70 -15.65 -16.76
N ARG A 248 -15.10 -16.69 -16.17
CA ARG A 248 -15.34 -18.09 -16.55
C ARG A 248 -16.80 -18.49 -16.37
N VAL A 249 -17.42 -18.21 -15.22
CA VAL A 249 -18.81 -18.62 -14.97
C VAL A 249 -19.80 -17.82 -15.84
N ASN A 250 -19.44 -16.59 -16.21
CA ASN A 250 -20.27 -15.72 -17.04
C ASN A 250 -19.94 -15.76 -18.53
N ASN A 251 -19.01 -16.63 -18.97
CA ASN A 251 -18.50 -16.70 -20.35
C ASN A 251 -18.07 -15.33 -20.91
N LEU A 252 -17.40 -14.51 -20.10
CA LEU A 252 -16.92 -13.19 -20.51
C LEU A 252 -15.56 -13.31 -21.23
N GLU A 253 -15.43 -12.65 -22.38
CA GLU A 253 -14.18 -12.59 -23.15
C GLU A 253 -13.22 -11.51 -22.64
N SER A 254 -13.70 -10.54 -21.87
CA SER A 254 -12.91 -9.43 -21.30
C SER A 254 -13.44 -9.02 -19.93
N ASP A 255 -12.73 -8.11 -19.26
CA ASP A 255 -13.12 -7.55 -17.96
C ASP A 255 -14.11 -6.37 -18.06
N LEU A 256 -14.53 -6.02 -19.28
CA LEU A 256 -15.51 -4.98 -19.52
C LEU A 256 -16.91 -5.44 -19.12
N ILE A 257 -17.55 -4.65 -18.26
CA ILE A 257 -18.93 -4.84 -17.81
C ILE A 257 -19.71 -3.53 -17.91
N PHE A 258 -21.03 -3.62 -18.01
CA PHE A 258 -21.91 -2.46 -18.12
C PHE A 258 -22.92 -2.40 -16.97
N PRO A 259 -23.26 -1.20 -16.46
CA PRO A 259 -24.36 -1.06 -15.51
C PRO A 259 -25.65 -1.72 -16.03
N GLY A 260 -26.31 -2.49 -15.17
CA GLY A 260 -27.49 -3.29 -15.51
C GLY A 260 -27.21 -4.69 -16.07
N GLN A 261 -25.95 -5.02 -16.40
CA GLN A 261 -25.56 -6.38 -16.77
C GLN A 261 -25.76 -7.32 -15.57
N ILE A 262 -26.25 -8.54 -15.83
CA ILE A 262 -26.43 -9.57 -14.80
C ILE A 262 -25.23 -10.52 -14.84
N LEU A 263 -24.60 -10.74 -13.69
CA LEU A 263 -23.51 -11.68 -13.49
C LEU A 263 -23.92 -12.80 -12.53
N GLN A 264 -23.70 -14.05 -12.92
CA GLN A 264 -23.75 -15.20 -12.03
C GLN A 264 -22.57 -15.15 -11.06
N ILE A 265 -22.86 -15.16 -9.75
CA ILE A 265 -21.85 -15.23 -8.69
C ILE A 265 -21.72 -16.65 -8.16
N ALA A 266 -22.80 -17.44 -8.20
CA ALA A 266 -22.79 -18.85 -7.85
C ALA A 266 -21.76 -19.62 -8.69
N GLY A 267 -20.86 -20.36 -8.04
CA GLY A 267 -19.85 -21.17 -8.74
C GLY A 267 -18.59 -20.41 -9.15
N ALA A 268 -18.51 -19.09 -8.92
CA ALA A 268 -17.27 -18.33 -9.00
C ALA A 268 -16.36 -18.66 -7.80
N VAL A 269 -15.93 -19.92 -7.69
CA VAL A 269 -14.99 -20.34 -6.64
C VAL A 269 -13.59 -19.88 -7.07
N PRO A 270 -12.87 -19.11 -6.23
CA PRO A 270 -11.49 -18.77 -6.53
C PRO A 270 -10.67 -20.06 -6.66
N PRO A 271 -9.69 -20.14 -7.58
CA PRO A 271 -8.77 -21.27 -7.60
C PRO A 271 -8.13 -21.39 -6.21
N SER A 272 -7.99 -22.63 -5.71
CA SER A 272 -7.35 -22.87 -4.40
C SER A 272 -6.04 -22.07 -4.33
N PRO A 273 -5.78 -21.33 -3.24
CA PRO A 273 -4.53 -20.62 -3.09
C PRO A 273 -3.37 -21.58 -3.36
N ILE A 274 -2.37 -21.15 -4.14
CA ILE A 274 -1.12 -21.90 -4.24
C ILE A 274 -0.58 -21.99 -2.81
N GLN A 275 -0.60 -23.19 -2.24
CA GLN A 275 -0.05 -23.42 -0.91
C GLN A 275 1.46 -23.31 -1.01
N PHE A 276 2.01 -22.26 -0.37
CA PHE A 276 3.44 -22.18 -0.15
C PHE A 276 3.80 -23.06 1.05
N PHE A 277 4.63 -24.07 0.83
CA PHE A 277 5.25 -24.83 1.91
C PHE A 277 6.57 -24.16 2.27
N THR A 278 6.78 -23.89 3.56
CA THR A 278 8.12 -23.54 4.05
C THR A 278 8.86 -24.83 4.33
N ILE A 279 9.91 -25.10 3.56
CA ILE A 279 10.82 -26.23 3.79
C ILE A 279 12.15 -25.67 4.29
N SER A 280 12.62 -26.17 5.43
CA SER A 280 13.98 -25.90 5.91
C SER A 280 14.98 -26.64 5.01
N VAL A 281 15.85 -25.90 4.32
CA VAL A 281 16.88 -26.46 3.44
C VAL A 281 18.15 -26.82 4.22
N SER A 282 18.76 -27.95 3.90
CA SER A 282 20.04 -28.42 4.43
C SER A 282 21.11 -28.48 3.34
N PRO A 283 22.41 -28.41 3.69
CA PRO A 283 23.48 -28.59 2.71
C PRO A 283 23.33 -29.93 1.96
N GLY A 284 23.18 -29.87 0.63
CA GLY A 284 22.95 -31.03 -0.23
C GLY A 284 21.54 -31.14 -0.82
N ASP A 285 20.58 -30.32 -0.36
CA ASP A 285 19.26 -30.23 -0.98
C ASP A 285 19.35 -29.60 -2.39
N THR A 286 18.54 -30.11 -3.32
CA THR A 286 18.32 -29.49 -4.62
C THR A 286 16.84 -29.21 -4.83
N LEU A 287 16.50 -28.21 -5.63
CA LEU A 287 15.11 -27.91 -5.99
C LEU A 287 14.39 -29.12 -6.59
N PHE A 288 15.11 -29.99 -7.31
CA PHE A 288 14.57 -31.22 -7.87
C PHE A 288 14.10 -32.20 -6.79
N PHE A 289 14.90 -32.42 -5.73
CA PHE A 289 14.52 -33.33 -4.64
C PHE A 289 13.48 -32.73 -3.69
N LEU A 290 13.46 -31.40 -3.54
CA LEU A 290 12.45 -30.71 -2.73
C LEU A 290 11.07 -30.72 -3.41
N ALA A 291 11.02 -30.69 -4.75
CA ALA A 291 9.77 -30.71 -5.51
C ALA A 291 9.10 -32.09 -5.60
N GLN A 292 9.74 -33.16 -5.12
CA GLN A 292 9.19 -34.52 -5.09
C GLN A 292 8.64 -34.95 -3.73
N ARG A 293 8.76 -34.10 -2.71
CA ARG A 293 8.27 -34.36 -1.34
C ARG A 293 6.81 -33.95 -1.17
#